data_AF-A0A3N5EAZ3-F1
#
_entry.id   AF-A0A3N5EAZ3-F1
#
_cell.length_a   1.000
_cell.length_b   1.000
_cell.length_c   1.000
_cell.angle_alpha   90.00
_cell.angle_beta   90.00
_cell.angle_gamma   90.00
#
_symmetry.space_group_name_H-M   'P 1'
#
loop_
_entity.id
_entity.type
_entity.pdbx_description
1 polymer ?
#
loop_
_entity_poly.entity_id
_entity_poly.type
_entity_poly.pdbx_seq_one_letter_code
_entity_poly.pdbx_strand_id
1 'polypeptide(L)'
;DLEIGDPAFDKDYVIKATPSALARRVFSPDRRLEGIRIVRRLRSYVEPTFNLDSQSVTVMVRQVLRDETELMTLINAARDFAAFLLPPPAAIGIVLEEVRVSGAAACPVCGTSMSRGFVRCESCRTPHHHECWSYMGRCSTYACRGSRYVA
;
A
#
# COMPACT_ATOMS: atom_id res chain seq x y z
N ASP A 1 31.27 -2.02 -2.89
CA ASP A 1 30.24 -0.99 -2.99
C ASP A 1 29.22 -1.37 -4.05
N LEU A 2 28.02 -0.81 -3.99
CA LEU A 2 26.92 -1.16 -4.90
C LEU A 2 26.74 -0.06 -5.94
N GLU A 3 26.67 -0.46 -7.22
CA GLU A 3 26.30 0.43 -8.32
C GLU A 3 24.78 0.42 -8.51
N ILE A 4 24.20 1.61 -8.75
CA ILE A 4 22.76 1.77 -8.98
C ILE A 4 22.42 1.98 -10.45
N GLY A 5 23.42 2.10 -11.32
CA GLY A 5 23.26 2.25 -12.77
C GLY A 5 23.13 3.71 -13.22
N ASP A 6 23.67 4.65 -12.44
CA ASP A 6 23.86 6.05 -12.85
C ASP A 6 25.36 6.36 -12.74
N PRO A 7 26.11 6.37 -13.85
CA PRO A 7 27.57 6.48 -13.82
C PRO A 7 28.09 7.74 -13.13
N ALA A 8 27.35 8.85 -13.21
CA ALA A 8 27.73 10.10 -12.55
C ALA A 8 27.54 10.00 -11.03
N PHE A 9 26.46 9.35 -10.58
CA PHE A 9 26.22 9.11 -9.18
C PHE A 9 27.16 8.06 -8.60
N ASP A 10 27.35 6.93 -9.28
CA ASP A 10 28.19 5.81 -8.84
C ASP A 10 29.67 6.20 -8.73
N LYS A 11 30.10 7.25 -9.46
CA LYS A 11 31.43 7.86 -9.33
C LYS A 11 31.59 8.72 -8.08
N ASP A 12 30.54 9.44 -7.70
CA ASP A 12 30.60 10.47 -6.65
C ASP A 12 30.18 9.94 -5.27
N TYR A 13 29.47 8.80 -5.22
CA TYR A 13 28.88 8.26 -3.99
C TYR A 13 29.17 6.77 -3.82
N VAL A 14 29.39 6.38 -2.57
CA VAL A 14 29.54 4.98 -2.18
C VAL A 14 28.25 4.48 -1.53
N ILE A 15 27.62 3.47 -2.12
CA ILE A 15 26.42 2.84 -1.55
C ILE A 15 26.78 1.50 -0.89
N LYS A 16 26.33 1.33 0.35
CA LYS A 16 26.42 0.09 1.11
C LYS A 16 25.05 -0.25 1.66
N ALA A 17 24.64 -1.51 1.54
CA ALA A 17 23.38 -1.99 2.07
C ALA A 17 23.45 -3.48 2.41
N THR A 18 22.81 -3.85 3.52
CA THR A 18 22.68 -5.23 3.97
C THR A 18 21.20 -5.48 4.28
N PRO A 19 20.48 -6.30 3.48
CA PRO A 19 20.94 -6.97 2.26
C PRO A 19 21.11 -6.00 1.08
N SER A 20 21.98 -6.34 0.12
CA SER A 20 22.24 -5.52 -1.08
C SER A 20 21.00 -5.30 -1.96
N ALA A 21 20.03 -6.22 -1.90
CA ALA A 21 18.72 -6.08 -2.55
C ALA A 21 17.96 -4.81 -2.11
N LEU A 22 18.22 -4.31 -0.89
CA LEU A 22 17.59 -3.10 -0.38
C LEU A 22 18.02 -1.87 -1.19
N ALA A 23 19.31 -1.72 -1.47
CA ALA A 23 19.80 -0.62 -2.32
C ALA A 23 19.18 -0.66 -3.72
N ARG A 24 19.07 -1.86 -4.33
CA ARG A 24 18.45 -2.03 -5.66
C ARG A 24 16.97 -1.66 -5.67
N ARG A 25 16.25 -1.92 -4.58
CA ARG A 25 14.83 -1.55 -4.44
C ARG A 25 14.65 -0.05 -4.24
N VAL A 26 15.51 0.58 -3.43
CA VAL A 26 15.50 2.02 -3.17
C VAL A 26 15.84 2.79 -4.46
N PHE A 27 16.84 2.35 -5.22
CA PHE A 27 17.28 2.97 -6.47
C PHE A 27 16.79 2.21 -7.71
N SER A 28 15.58 1.65 -7.66
CA SER A 28 14.94 1.04 -8.84
C SER A 28 14.78 2.09 -9.95
N PRO A 29 14.73 1.69 -11.25
CA PRO A 29 14.67 2.65 -12.36
C PRO A 29 13.61 3.74 -12.20
N ASP A 30 12.41 3.37 -11.73
CA ASP A 30 11.27 4.30 -11.56
C ASP A 30 11.45 5.30 -10.41
N ARG A 31 12.36 5.00 -9.47
CA ARG A 31 12.57 5.76 -8.23
C ARG A 31 13.94 6.42 -8.14
N ARG A 32 14.88 6.00 -8.99
CA ARG A 32 16.29 6.36 -8.95
C ARG A 32 16.52 7.87 -9.00
N LEU A 33 15.85 8.56 -9.93
CA LEU A 33 16.02 10.00 -10.11
C LEU A 33 15.64 10.78 -8.85
N GLU A 34 14.56 10.39 -8.19
CA GLU A 34 14.13 11.02 -6.94
C GLU A 34 15.12 10.74 -5.79
N GLY A 35 15.54 9.50 -5.61
CA GLY A 35 16.54 9.14 -4.61
C GLY A 35 17.86 9.91 -4.80
N ILE A 36 18.36 9.98 -6.04
CA ILE A 36 19.56 10.75 -6.40
C ILE A 36 19.39 12.24 -6.09
N ARG A 37 18.23 12.83 -6.43
CA ARG A 37 17.93 14.24 -6.18
C ARG A 37 17.98 14.57 -4.69
N ILE A 38 17.44 13.71 -3.83
CA ILE A 38 17.44 13.91 -2.38
C ILE A 38 18.87 13.88 -1.85
N VAL A 39 19.66 12.86 -2.22
CA VAL A 39 21.06 12.73 -1.76
C VAL A 39 21.92 13.90 -2.25
N ARG A 40 21.77 14.30 -3.52
CA ARG A 40 22.54 15.40 -4.11
C ARG A 40 22.23 16.78 -3.51
N ARG A 41 21.18 16.95 -2.70
CA ARG A 41 20.98 18.21 -1.95
C ARG A 41 22.15 18.51 -1.01
N LEU A 42 22.80 17.48 -0.50
CA LEU A 42 23.91 17.64 0.43
C LEU A 42 25.27 17.65 -0.26
N ARG A 43 25.34 17.70 -1.60
CA ARG A 43 26.60 17.66 -2.36
C ARG A 43 27.57 18.80 -2.02
N SER A 44 27.06 19.91 -1.50
CA SER A 44 27.88 21.07 -1.11
C SER A 44 28.52 20.91 0.27
N TYR A 45 28.12 19.88 1.03
CA TYR A 45 28.67 19.59 2.36
C TYR A 45 29.86 18.65 2.25
N VAL A 46 30.75 18.70 3.24
CA VAL A 46 31.90 17.80 3.33
C VAL A 46 31.44 16.42 3.81
N GLU A 47 31.67 15.40 2.97
CA GLU A 47 31.39 13.98 3.25
C GLU A 47 30.00 13.71 3.85
N PRO A 48 28.91 14.09 3.16
CA PRO A 48 27.56 13.85 3.63
C PRO A 48 27.29 12.34 3.67
N THR A 49 26.79 11.86 4.80
CA THR A 49 26.45 10.46 5.03
C THR A 49 24.97 10.33 5.34
N PHE A 50 24.28 9.46 4.60
CA PHE A 50 22.94 8.98 4.92
C PHE A 50 23.08 7.57 5.49
N ASN A 51 22.66 7.38 6.74
CA ASN A 51 22.56 6.07 7.35
C ASN A 51 21.09 5.75 7.62
N LEU A 52 20.68 4.54 7.26
CA LEU A 52 19.33 4.03 7.46
C LEU A 52 19.44 2.72 8.25
N ASP A 53 18.76 2.69 9.39
CA ASP A 53 18.52 1.46 10.14
C ASP A 53 17.00 1.22 10.28
N SER A 54 16.61 0.22 11.07
CA SER A 54 15.21 -0.14 11.26
C SER A 54 14.36 0.89 12.03
N GLN A 55 14.99 1.86 12.69
CA GLN A 55 14.36 2.83 13.59
C GLN A 55 14.60 4.28 13.17
N SER A 56 15.68 4.55 12.44
CA SER A 56 16.13 5.92 12.19
C SER A 56 16.72 6.13 10.79
N VAL A 57 16.54 7.35 10.30
CA VAL A 57 17.33 7.93 9.22
C VAL A 57 18.25 8.96 9.85
N THR A 58 19.55 8.75 9.77
CA THR A 58 20.56 9.68 10.26
C THR A 58 21.27 10.34 9.08
N VAL A 59 21.32 11.67 9.09
CA VAL A 59 22.07 12.47 8.13
C VAL A 59 23.21 13.16 8.87
N MET A 60 24.44 12.94 8.41
CA MET A 60 25.65 13.52 9.00
C MET A 60 26.47 14.25 7.96
N VAL A 61 27.14 15.32 8.37
CA VAL A 61 28.12 16.07 7.57
C VAL A 61 29.36 16.32 8.42
N ARG A 62 30.54 16.37 7.80
CA ARG A 62 31.82 16.64 8.49
C ARG A 62 32.19 18.12 8.48
N GLN A 63 31.23 18.98 8.84
CA GLN A 63 31.46 20.42 8.95
C GLN A 63 30.60 21.04 10.04
N VAL A 64 31.00 22.23 10.50
CA VAL A 64 30.20 23.05 11.41
C VAL A 64 29.09 23.74 10.63
N LEU A 65 27.87 23.66 11.14
CA LEU A 65 26.71 24.37 10.59
C LEU A 65 26.78 25.84 10.99
N ARG A 66 26.61 26.73 10.02
CA ARG A 66 26.79 28.18 10.20
C ARG A 66 25.52 28.92 10.57
N ASP A 67 24.39 28.42 10.08
CA ASP A 67 23.09 29.06 10.26
C ASP A 67 21.95 28.03 10.27
N GLU A 68 20.74 28.53 10.54
CA GLU A 68 19.52 27.74 10.57
C GLU A 68 19.19 27.14 9.18
N THR A 69 19.57 27.79 8.09
CA THR A 69 19.28 27.31 6.73
C THR A 69 20.06 26.04 6.42
N GLU A 70 21.32 25.97 6.84
CA GLU A 70 22.12 24.75 6.74
C GLU A 70 21.51 23.62 7.56
N LEU A 71 21.14 23.88 8.83
CA LEU A 71 20.47 22.89 9.68
C LEU A 71 19.16 22.38 9.06
N MET A 72 18.33 23.30 8.57
CA MET A 72 17.07 22.96 7.91
C MET A 72 17.29 22.18 6.61
N THR A 73 18.41 22.38 5.91
CA THR A 73 18.76 21.60 4.73
C THR A 73 19.01 20.13 5.10
N LEU A 74 19.71 19.86 6.20
CA LEU A 74 19.93 18.50 6.71
C LEU A 74 18.61 17.86 7.14
N ILE A 75 17.78 18.58 7.90
CA ILE A 75 16.47 18.10 8.38
C ILE A 75 15.56 17.74 7.19
N ASN A 76 15.46 18.64 6.20
CA ASN A 76 14.64 18.40 5.03
C ASN A 76 15.17 17.26 4.17
N ALA A 77 16.49 17.09 4.06
CA ALA A 77 17.08 15.95 3.36
C ALA A 77 16.76 14.62 4.08
N ALA A 78 16.88 14.57 5.41
CA ALA A 78 16.52 13.40 6.20
C ALA A 78 15.03 13.06 6.07
N ARG A 79 14.15 14.06 6.21
CA ARG A 79 12.70 13.90 6.10
C ARG A 79 12.29 13.41 4.71
N ASP A 80 12.78 14.05 3.66
CA ASP A 80 12.41 13.69 2.29
C ASP A 80 12.96 12.31 1.93
N PHE A 81 14.14 11.93 2.44
CA PHE A 81 14.67 10.57 2.26
C PHE A 81 13.82 9.53 3.01
N ALA A 82 13.42 9.81 4.25
CA ALA A 82 12.52 8.94 5.01
C ALA A 82 11.16 8.79 4.32
N ALA A 83 10.56 9.89 3.87
CA ALA A 83 9.29 9.89 3.14
C ALA A 83 9.39 9.13 1.81
N PHE A 84 10.52 9.25 1.11
CA PHE A 84 10.81 8.46 -0.08
C PHE A 84 10.84 6.96 0.24
N LEU A 85 11.50 6.54 1.31
CA LEU A 85 11.62 5.12 1.67
C LEU A 85 10.29 4.49 2.08
N LEU A 86 9.43 5.26 2.75
CA LEU A 86 8.10 4.80 3.13
C LEU A 86 7.22 4.69 1.88
N PRO A 87 6.46 3.59 1.70
CA PRO A 87 5.41 3.60 0.70
C PRO A 87 4.49 4.80 0.99
N PRO A 88 3.96 5.48 -0.05
CA PRO A 88 2.93 6.49 0.18
C PRO A 88 1.87 5.85 1.08
N PRO A 89 1.40 6.55 2.13
CA PRO A 89 0.37 5.99 2.98
C PRO A 89 -0.71 5.46 2.05
N ALA A 90 -1.02 4.16 2.16
CA ALA A 90 -2.10 3.56 1.39
C ALA A 90 -3.26 4.53 1.54
N ALA A 91 -3.72 5.12 0.43
CA ALA A 91 -4.75 6.13 0.48
C ALA A 91 -5.84 5.56 1.39
N ILE A 92 -6.09 6.22 2.52
CA ILE A 92 -7.21 5.83 3.38
C ILE A 92 -8.43 6.18 2.54
N GLY A 93 -8.84 5.23 1.74
CA GLY A 93 -9.76 5.37 0.64
C GLY A 93 -10.38 4.01 0.46
N ILE A 94 -11.70 3.97 0.53
CA ILE A 94 -12.47 2.78 0.21
C ILE A 94 -12.25 2.55 -1.29
N VAL A 95 -11.41 1.57 -1.63
CA VAL A 95 -11.36 1.07 -3.00
C VAL A 95 -12.66 0.31 -3.20
N LEU A 96 -13.62 0.93 -3.88
CA LEU A 96 -14.81 0.25 -4.38
C LEU A 96 -14.36 -0.66 -5.52
N GLU A 97 -13.84 -1.84 -5.18
CA GLU A 97 -13.69 -2.91 -6.17
C GLU A 97 -15.07 -3.38 -6.61
N GLU A 98 -15.21 -3.67 -7.91
CA GLU A 98 -16.39 -4.37 -8.40
C GLU A 98 -16.45 -5.74 -7.73
N VAL A 99 -17.46 -5.93 -6.87
CA VAL A 99 -17.77 -7.24 -6.30
C VAL A 99 -18.08 -8.18 -7.47
N ARG A 100 -17.10 -9.01 -7.84
CA ARG A 100 -17.34 -10.15 -8.72
C ARG A 100 -18.22 -11.12 -7.97
N VAL A 101 -19.53 -10.98 -8.14
CA VAL A 101 -20.52 -11.95 -7.66
C VAL A 101 -20.20 -13.26 -8.39
N SER A 102 -19.45 -14.13 -7.71
CA SER A 102 -19.22 -15.48 -8.20
C SER A 102 -20.59 -16.14 -8.37
N GLY A 103 -20.86 -16.67 -9.57
CA GLY A 103 -22.17 -17.19 -10.00
C GLY A 103 -22.71 -18.40 -9.22
N ALA A 104 -22.14 -18.71 -8.05
CA ALA A 104 -22.64 -19.71 -7.11
C ALA A 104 -23.21 -18.98 -5.89
N ALA A 105 -24.45 -18.48 -6.01
CA ALA A 105 -25.15 -17.95 -4.85
C ALA A 105 -25.37 -19.08 -3.84
N ALA A 106 -24.86 -18.93 -2.62
CA ALA A 106 -25.15 -19.82 -1.51
C ALA A 106 -26.44 -19.39 -0.82
N CYS A 107 -27.19 -20.35 -0.26
CA CYS A 107 -28.37 -20.02 0.54
C CYS A 107 -27.95 -19.33 1.84
N PRO A 108 -28.48 -18.14 2.17
CA PRO A 108 -28.14 -17.46 3.41
C PRO A 108 -28.66 -18.18 4.66
N VAL A 109 -29.47 -19.23 4.50
CA VAL A 109 -30.00 -20.06 5.60
C VAL A 109 -29.11 -21.27 5.85
N CYS A 110 -28.77 -22.05 4.81
CA CYS A 110 -28.02 -23.31 4.98
C CYS A 110 -26.57 -23.27 4.49
N GLY A 111 -26.15 -22.20 3.81
CA GLY A 111 -24.79 -22.06 3.25
C GLY A 111 -24.51 -22.91 2.00
N THR A 112 -25.43 -23.77 1.57
CA THR A 112 -25.25 -24.63 0.40
C THR A 112 -25.45 -23.88 -0.92
N SER A 113 -24.68 -24.26 -1.95
CA SER A 113 -24.77 -23.74 -3.32
C SER A 113 -26.13 -23.97 -3.95
N MET A 114 -26.67 -22.97 -4.65
CA MET A 114 -27.93 -23.03 -5.36
C MET A 114 -27.73 -23.50 -6.80
N SER A 115 -27.85 -24.80 -7.02
CA SER A 115 -27.75 -25.38 -8.36
C SER A 115 -29.11 -25.53 -9.05
N ARG A 116 -30.20 -25.79 -8.31
CA ARG A 116 -31.59 -25.94 -8.81
C ARG A 116 -32.62 -25.64 -7.71
N GLY A 117 -33.83 -25.26 -8.09
CA GLY A 117 -34.98 -25.16 -7.17
C GLY A 117 -34.83 -24.10 -6.07
N PHE A 118 -34.64 -22.84 -6.47
CA PHE A 118 -34.56 -21.70 -5.55
C PHE A 118 -35.66 -20.67 -5.85
N VAL A 119 -36.02 -19.92 -4.83
CA VAL A 119 -36.91 -18.76 -4.91
C VAL A 119 -36.12 -17.49 -4.61
N ARG A 120 -36.58 -16.34 -5.05
CA ARG A 120 -35.97 -15.04 -4.73
C ARG A 120 -36.93 -14.21 -3.90
N CYS A 121 -36.40 -13.55 -2.88
CA CYS A 121 -37.16 -12.54 -2.14
C CYS A 121 -37.69 -11.48 -3.11
N GLU A 122 -38.99 -11.16 -3.02
CA GLU A 122 -39.59 -10.13 -3.86
C GLU A 122 -38.93 -8.75 -3.64
N SER A 123 -38.51 -8.46 -2.40
CA SER A 123 -37.96 -7.15 -2.02
C SER A 123 -36.48 -6.97 -2.35
N CYS A 124 -35.61 -7.92 -1.99
CA CYS A 124 -34.15 -7.77 -2.14
C CYS A 124 -33.52 -8.71 -3.16
N ARG A 125 -34.33 -9.57 -3.80
CA ARG A 125 -33.89 -10.57 -4.80
C ARG A 125 -32.88 -11.60 -4.29
N THR A 126 -32.54 -11.60 -3.00
CA THR A 126 -31.67 -12.62 -2.42
C THR A 126 -32.29 -13.99 -2.65
N PRO A 127 -31.55 -14.93 -3.26
CA PRO A 127 -32.08 -16.25 -3.54
C PRO A 127 -32.06 -17.12 -2.27
N HIS A 128 -33.02 -18.04 -2.14
CA HIS A 128 -33.19 -18.99 -1.05
C HIS A 128 -33.61 -20.34 -1.65
N HIS A 129 -33.22 -21.47 -1.05
CA HIS A 129 -33.90 -22.72 -1.40
C HIS A 129 -35.38 -22.62 -1.02
N HIS A 130 -36.25 -23.25 -1.81
CA HIS A 130 -37.68 -23.27 -1.52
C HIS A 130 -37.96 -23.78 -0.09
N GLU A 131 -37.29 -24.85 0.32
CA GLU A 131 -37.41 -25.43 1.67
C GLU A 131 -36.95 -24.45 2.76
N CYS A 132 -35.79 -23.80 2.57
CA CYS A 132 -35.29 -22.81 3.52
C CYS A 132 -36.22 -21.60 3.64
N TRP A 133 -36.86 -21.20 2.54
CA TRP A 133 -37.86 -20.14 2.56
C TRP A 133 -39.11 -20.57 3.35
N SER A 134 -39.64 -21.77 3.08
CA SER A 134 -40.79 -22.31 3.80
C SER A 134 -40.51 -22.46 5.31
N TYR A 135 -39.29 -22.88 5.66
CA TYR A 135 -38.86 -23.02 7.06
C TYR A 135 -38.74 -21.66 7.78
N MET A 136 -38.09 -20.67 7.16
CA MET A 136 -37.90 -19.35 7.77
C MET A 136 -39.15 -18.48 7.75
N GLY A 137 -40.06 -18.71 6.80
CA GLY A 137 -41.29 -17.93 6.57
C GLY A 137 -41.05 -16.49 6.07
N ARG A 138 -39.79 -16.08 5.90
CA ARG A 138 -39.37 -14.75 5.42
C ARG A 138 -37.91 -14.78 4.93
N CYS A 139 -37.50 -13.71 4.26
CA CYS A 139 -36.11 -13.48 3.87
C CYS A 139 -35.17 -13.49 5.08
N SER A 140 -34.04 -14.19 5.00
CA SER A 140 -33.04 -14.23 6.08
C SER A 140 -31.93 -13.20 5.94
N THR A 141 -31.94 -12.41 4.85
CA THR A 141 -30.97 -11.34 4.63
C THR A 141 -31.11 -10.26 5.71
N TYR A 142 -29.98 -9.85 6.29
CA TYR A 142 -29.93 -8.79 7.28
C TYR A 142 -30.66 -7.53 6.78
N ALA A 143 -31.46 -6.93 7.66
CA ALA A 143 -32.32 -5.76 7.40
C ALA A 143 -33.43 -5.93 6.33
N CYS A 144 -33.54 -7.09 5.66
CA CYS A 144 -34.67 -7.36 4.77
C CYS A 144 -35.89 -7.87 5.56
N ARG A 145 -37.07 -7.31 5.29
CA ARG A 145 -38.35 -7.73 5.90
C ARG A 145 -39.30 -8.43 4.92
N GLY A 146 -38.79 -8.86 3.77
CA GLY A 146 -39.61 -9.50 2.73
C GLY A 146 -40.19 -10.84 3.22
N SER A 147 -41.51 -10.99 3.09
CA SER A 147 -42.25 -12.23 3.43
C SER A 147 -42.86 -12.91 2.19
N ARG A 148 -42.61 -12.37 1.00
CA ARG A 148 -43.04 -12.92 -0.29
C ARG A 148 -41.84 -13.25 -1.17
N TYR A 149 -42.02 -14.24 -2.03
CA TYR A 149 -41.01 -14.69 -2.98
C TYR A 149 -41.57 -14.75 -4.39
N VAL A 150 -40.64 -14.76 -5.35
CA VAL A 150 -40.88 -15.10 -6.75
C VAL A 150 -40.02 -16.30 -7.12
N ALA A 151 -40.59 -17.23 -7.89
CA ALA A 151 -39.87 -18.40 -8.41
C ALA A 151 -38.97 -18.00 -9.60
#